data_AF-A0A161PDH2-F1
#
_entry.id   AF-A0A161PDH2-F1
#
_cell.length_a   1.000
_cell.length_b   1.000
_cell.length_c   1.000
_cell.angle_alpha   90.00
_cell.angle_beta   90.00
_cell.angle_gamma   90.00
#
_symmetry.space_group_name_H-M   'P 1'
#
loop_
_entity.id
_entity.type
_entity.pdbx_description
1 polymer ?
#
loop_
_entity_poly.entity_id
_entity_poly.type
_entity_poly.pdbx_seq_one_letter_code
_entity_poly.pdbx_strand_id
1 'polypeptide(L)'
;MKKALLALLSILFLVACGESESETNANGSDQEEIEITEENVEDAIEEVQEIDTSEDVDSLEVDIEEGVSIDRDINDVTTIDIEELKRDFEYNVLGAGDEISHFSIEDGVIKVTITQEEHDLLSLEDLVVAGYSAAGDFLLEYDGWDVLTIDYPAVGEVSMNRSEKESNEYGDYFPILSIEEKLGITY
;
A
#
# COMPACT_ATOMS: atom_id res chain seq x y z
N MET A 1 21.54 -54.47 14.09
CA MET A 1 21.38 -54.04 15.50
C MET A 1 21.68 -52.55 15.54
N LYS A 2 20.84 -51.58 15.92
CA LYS A 2 19.58 -51.47 16.66
C LYS A 2 18.85 -50.25 16.08
N LYS A 3 17.59 -50.42 15.66
CA LYS A 3 16.37 -49.87 16.28
C LYS A 3 16.05 -48.42 15.90
N ALA A 4 15.02 -48.31 15.06
CA ALA A 4 14.11 -47.18 14.99
C ALA A 4 13.57 -46.82 16.38
N LEU A 5 13.31 -45.53 16.60
CA LEU A 5 12.33 -45.08 17.59
C LEU A 5 11.56 -43.90 17.00
N LEU A 6 10.35 -44.22 16.58
CA LEU A 6 9.25 -43.30 16.29
C LEU A 6 8.61 -42.94 17.64
N ALA A 7 8.34 -41.66 17.91
CA ALA A 7 7.50 -41.25 19.03
C ALA A 7 6.54 -40.15 18.57
N LEU A 8 5.32 -40.60 18.31
CA LEU A 8 4.10 -39.88 18.00
C LEU A 8 3.53 -39.38 19.35
N LEU A 9 3.21 -38.08 19.48
CA LEU A 9 2.42 -37.60 20.61
C LEU A 9 1.34 -36.62 20.13
N SER A 10 0.28 -37.20 19.60
CA SER A 10 -1.04 -36.60 19.43
C SER A 10 -1.84 -36.73 20.73
N ILE A 11 -2.33 -35.62 21.30
CA ILE A 11 -3.48 -35.63 22.21
C ILE A 11 -4.41 -34.49 21.83
N LEU A 12 -5.61 -34.87 21.36
CA LEU A 12 -6.82 -34.06 21.24
C LEU A 12 -7.30 -33.59 22.62
N PHE A 13 -7.91 -32.40 22.66
CA PHE A 13 -9.16 -32.22 23.41
C PHE A 13 -10.18 -31.45 22.55
N LEU A 14 -11.21 -32.19 22.13
CA LEU A 14 -12.51 -31.68 21.75
C LEU A 14 -13.24 -31.21 23.00
N VAL A 15 -13.81 -29.99 22.97
CA VAL A 15 -14.98 -29.64 23.77
C VAL A 15 -16.06 -29.18 22.81
N ALA A 16 -17.10 -30.01 22.74
CA ALA A 16 -18.38 -29.74 22.11
C ALA A 16 -19.31 -29.03 23.12
N CYS A 17 -20.11 -28.07 22.63
CA CYS A 17 -21.46 -27.66 23.06
C CYS A 17 -21.67 -26.22 22.55
N GLY A 18 -22.70 -25.88 21.79
CA GLY A 18 -23.89 -26.64 21.49
C GLY A 18 -24.63 -26.04 20.31
N GLU A 19 -25.31 -26.94 19.62
CA GLU A 19 -26.36 -26.70 18.65
C GLU A 19 -27.64 -26.36 19.42
N SER A 20 -28.28 -25.26 19.06
CA SER A 20 -29.70 -25.04 19.34
C SER A 20 -30.35 -24.53 18.08
N GLU A 21 -30.88 -25.47 17.29
CA GLU A 21 -31.98 -25.17 16.38
C GLU A 21 -33.21 -24.79 17.19
N SER A 22 -33.82 -23.67 16.82
CA SER A 22 -35.20 -23.35 17.16
C SER A 22 -35.84 -22.76 15.91
N GLU A 23 -36.46 -23.63 15.11
CA GLU A 23 -37.54 -23.22 14.22
C GLU A 23 -38.69 -22.65 15.06
N THR A 24 -39.33 -21.55 14.60
CA THR A 24 -40.81 -21.44 14.41
C THR A 24 -41.19 -19.99 14.05
N ASN A 25 -41.53 -19.83 12.76
CA ASN A 25 -42.65 -19.10 12.15
C ASN A 25 -43.10 -17.69 12.64
N ALA A 26 -43.23 -16.82 11.63
CA ALA A 26 -44.43 -16.06 11.23
C ALA A 26 -44.37 -14.52 11.30
N ASN A 27 -44.33 -13.96 10.08
CA ASN A 27 -45.21 -12.90 9.57
C ASN A 27 -44.98 -11.46 10.05
N GLY A 28 -44.76 -10.55 9.09
CA GLY A 28 -44.84 -9.10 9.33
C GLY A 28 -44.12 -8.28 8.28
N SER A 29 -44.77 -8.12 7.12
CA SER A 29 -44.58 -6.96 6.23
C SER A 29 -44.61 -5.68 7.07
N ASP A 30 -43.72 -4.71 6.81
CA ASP A 30 -44.12 -3.41 6.29
C ASP A 30 -42.90 -2.59 5.87
N GLN A 31 -43.04 -2.03 4.66
CA GLN A 31 -42.17 -1.04 4.05
C GLN A 31 -42.38 0.30 4.75
N GLU A 32 -41.31 1.05 5.01
CA GLU A 32 -41.45 2.50 5.07
C GLU A 32 -40.20 3.18 4.48
N GLU A 33 -40.46 3.79 3.34
CA GLU A 33 -39.68 4.72 2.56
C GLU A 33 -39.57 6.04 3.33
N ILE A 34 -38.35 6.59 3.49
CA ILE A 34 -38.19 7.97 3.97
C ILE A 34 -37.35 8.74 2.94
N GLU A 35 -38.10 9.60 2.27
CA GLU A 35 -37.78 10.66 1.33
C GLU A 35 -36.79 11.68 1.93
N ILE A 36 -35.70 11.96 1.22
CA ILE A 36 -34.75 13.03 1.56
C ILE A 36 -35.07 14.21 0.65
N THR A 37 -35.49 15.34 1.24
CA THR A 37 -35.71 16.60 0.52
C THR A 37 -34.53 17.54 0.75
N GLU A 38 -33.99 18.08 -0.34
CA GLU A 38 -32.96 19.12 -0.35
C GLU A 38 -33.54 20.53 -0.18
N GLU A 39 -32.64 21.47 0.15
CA GLU A 39 -32.65 22.94 -0.04
C GLU A 39 -32.72 23.89 1.19
N ASN A 40 -31.59 24.64 1.34
CA ASN A 40 -31.43 26.07 1.66
C ASN A 40 -31.60 26.55 3.13
N VAL A 41 -30.85 27.52 3.68
CA VAL A 41 -29.78 28.44 3.23
C VAL A 41 -29.23 29.18 4.46
N GLU A 42 -27.94 29.49 4.41
CA GLU A 42 -27.15 30.60 5.01
C GLU A 42 -27.43 31.18 6.43
N ASP A 43 -26.28 31.35 7.11
CA ASP A 43 -25.79 32.56 7.77
C ASP A 43 -25.83 32.74 9.31
N ALA A 44 -24.60 32.84 9.83
CA ALA A 44 -24.05 33.93 10.64
C ALA A 44 -23.93 33.84 12.19
N ILE A 45 -22.66 33.63 12.61
CA ILE A 45 -21.78 34.42 13.51
C ILE A 45 -22.07 34.54 15.04
N GLU A 46 -20.96 34.37 15.81
CA GLU A 46 -20.60 34.82 17.18
C GLU A 46 -21.24 34.14 18.41
N GLU A 47 -20.43 33.62 19.35
CA GLU A 47 -19.80 34.44 20.41
C GLU A 47 -18.75 33.64 21.22
N VAL A 48 -17.78 34.38 21.74
CA VAL A 48 -16.51 34.00 22.37
C VAL A 48 -16.69 33.66 23.86
N GLN A 49 -15.89 32.73 24.41
CA GLN A 49 -15.59 32.70 25.84
C GLN A 49 -14.09 32.81 26.08
N GLU A 50 -13.70 33.94 26.66
CA GLU A 50 -12.37 34.21 27.22
C GLU A 50 -12.18 33.48 28.56
N ILE A 51 -10.98 32.93 28.79
CA ILE A 51 -10.36 32.89 30.12
C ILE A 51 -8.88 33.30 29.98
N ASP A 52 -8.60 34.46 30.55
CA ASP A 52 -7.32 35.11 30.81
C ASP A 52 -6.60 34.44 32.00
N THR A 53 -5.28 34.21 31.90
CA THR A 53 -4.29 34.78 32.85
C THR A 53 -2.84 34.36 32.53
N SER A 54 -2.04 35.41 32.30
CA SER A 54 -0.58 35.59 32.37
C SER A 54 0.30 34.52 33.05
N GLU A 55 1.43 34.19 32.42
CA GLU A 55 2.80 34.47 32.91
C GLU A 55 3.89 34.02 31.92
N ASP A 56 4.93 34.85 31.79
CA ASP A 56 6.16 34.77 31.01
C ASP A 56 6.61 33.43 30.39
N VAL A 57 6.71 33.40 29.04
CA VAL A 57 7.73 32.61 28.35
C VAL A 57 8.26 33.37 27.12
N ASP A 58 9.43 33.96 27.33
CA ASP A 58 10.53 34.24 26.41
C ASP A 58 10.23 34.16 24.90
N SER A 59 10.32 35.32 24.27
CA SER A 59 10.34 35.51 22.83
C SER A 59 11.49 34.74 22.18
N LEU A 60 11.18 33.58 21.61
CA LEU A 60 11.94 33.00 20.51
C LEU A 60 11.14 33.27 19.23
N GLU A 61 11.47 34.37 18.57
CA GLU A 61 11.20 34.54 17.15
C GLU A 61 11.85 33.35 16.43
N VAL A 62 11.05 32.33 16.10
CA VAL A 62 11.45 31.37 15.06
C VAL A 62 11.20 32.07 13.75
N ASP A 63 12.25 32.73 13.29
CA ASP A 63 12.44 33.16 11.92
C ASP A 63 12.17 31.93 11.03
N ILE A 64 11.01 31.92 10.37
CA ILE A 64 10.74 30.94 9.32
C ILE A 64 11.56 31.46 8.13
N GLU A 65 12.85 31.17 8.15
CA GLU A 65 13.70 31.32 6.98
C GLU A 65 13.10 30.46 5.86
N GLU A 66 12.72 31.19 4.83
CA GLU A 66 12.62 30.83 3.42
C GLU A 66 12.94 29.38 3.07
N GLY A 67 11.94 28.75 2.47
CA GLY A 67 12.11 27.82 1.35
C GLY A 67 13.38 26.99 1.34
N VAL A 68 13.28 25.76 1.86
CA VAL A 68 14.10 24.68 1.31
C VAL A 68 13.58 24.41 -0.10
N SER A 69 14.00 25.24 -1.05
CA SER A 69 14.04 24.86 -2.45
C SER A 69 15.09 23.76 -2.54
N ILE A 70 14.63 22.51 -2.67
CA ILE A 70 15.47 21.44 -3.21
C ILE A 70 15.72 21.86 -4.66
N ASP A 71 16.82 22.57 -4.87
CA ASP A 71 17.34 22.91 -6.19
C ASP A 71 17.90 21.61 -6.78
N ARG A 72 16.99 20.73 -7.22
CA ARG A 72 17.34 19.57 -8.01
C ARG A 72 17.62 20.12 -9.41
N ASP A 73 18.89 20.37 -9.69
CA ASP A 73 19.38 20.90 -10.95
C ASP A 73 18.80 20.08 -12.11
N ILE A 74 17.80 20.66 -12.80
CA ILE A 74 16.98 20.01 -13.85
C ILE A 74 17.80 19.78 -15.14
N ASN A 75 19.13 19.98 -15.10
CA ASN A 75 20.04 19.80 -16.23
C ASN A 75 21.09 18.70 -16.01
N ASP A 76 21.10 18.00 -14.88
CA ASP A 76 21.83 16.75 -14.78
C ASP A 76 20.83 15.62 -15.08
N VAL A 77 20.77 15.20 -16.34
CA VAL A 77 20.24 13.87 -16.66
C VAL A 77 21.24 12.89 -16.05
N THR A 78 21.12 12.68 -14.74
CA THR A 78 21.86 11.68 -14.02
C THR A 78 21.49 10.37 -14.69
N THR A 79 22.46 9.77 -15.36
CA THR A 79 22.33 8.37 -15.75
C THR A 79 22.08 7.63 -14.45
N ILE A 80 20.90 7.03 -14.28
CA ILE A 80 20.56 6.24 -13.10
C ILE A 80 21.72 5.27 -12.87
N ASP A 81 22.42 5.39 -11.75
CA ASP A 81 23.36 4.36 -11.34
C ASP A 81 22.54 3.15 -10.94
N ILE A 82 22.62 2.09 -11.74
CA ILE A 82 21.83 0.88 -11.56
C ILE A 82 22.08 0.22 -10.21
N GLU A 83 23.31 0.26 -9.68
CA GLU A 83 23.63 -0.37 -8.40
C GLU A 83 23.08 0.45 -7.23
N GLU A 84 23.08 1.78 -7.36
CA GLU A 84 22.43 2.68 -6.41
C GLU A 84 20.91 2.51 -6.42
N LEU A 85 20.28 2.56 -7.60
CA LEU A 85 18.83 2.38 -7.69
C LEU A 85 18.43 1.00 -7.19
N LYS A 86 19.16 -0.06 -7.54
CA LYS A 86 18.88 -1.41 -7.04
C LYS A 86 18.96 -1.46 -5.52
N ARG A 87 19.99 -0.89 -4.91
CA ARG A 87 20.14 -0.84 -3.45
C ARG A 87 18.99 -0.08 -2.78
N ASP A 88 18.61 1.05 -3.35
CA ASP A 88 17.53 1.88 -2.81
C ASP A 88 16.17 1.19 -3.00
N PHE A 89 15.98 0.48 -4.12
CA PHE A 89 14.81 -0.36 -4.38
C PHE A 89 14.72 -1.52 -3.37
N GLU A 90 15.83 -2.23 -3.12
CA GLU A 90 15.90 -3.28 -2.10
C GLU A 90 15.52 -2.76 -0.71
N TYR A 91 15.90 -1.53 -0.37
CA TYR A 91 15.63 -0.94 0.94
C TYR A 91 14.19 -0.44 1.09
N ASN A 92 13.59 0.14 0.04
CA ASN A 92 12.30 0.84 0.12
C ASN A 92 11.11 0.01 -0.37
N VAL A 93 11.34 -1.01 -1.19
CA VAL A 93 10.25 -1.75 -1.89
C VAL A 93 10.05 -3.15 -1.33
N LEU A 94 11.12 -3.85 -0.95
CA LEU A 94 11.02 -5.27 -0.57
C LEU A 94 10.43 -5.47 0.83
N GLY A 95 9.59 -6.49 0.95
CA GLY A 95 9.13 -7.03 2.22
C GLY A 95 10.22 -7.83 2.93
N ALA A 96 9.96 -8.15 4.21
CA ALA A 96 10.90 -8.92 5.01
C ALA A 96 10.97 -10.38 4.52
N GLY A 97 12.11 -10.76 3.92
CA GLY A 97 12.34 -12.10 3.38
C GLY A 97 12.23 -12.18 1.86
N ASP A 98 11.75 -11.12 1.20
CA ASP A 98 11.71 -11.04 -0.25
C ASP A 98 13.13 -10.95 -0.84
N GLU A 99 13.31 -11.50 -2.05
CA GLU A 99 14.60 -11.52 -2.72
C GLU A 99 14.52 -11.06 -4.18
N ILE A 100 15.43 -10.17 -4.58
CA ILE A 100 15.63 -9.81 -5.98
C ILE A 100 16.64 -10.77 -6.62
N SER A 101 16.18 -11.54 -7.60
CA SER A 101 17.03 -12.44 -8.38
C SER A 101 17.52 -11.82 -9.70
N HIS A 102 16.84 -10.79 -10.19
CA HIS A 102 17.20 -10.04 -11.39
C HIS A 102 16.80 -8.57 -11.25
N PHE A 103 17.68 -7.67 -11.70
CA PHE A 103 17.43 -6.23 -11.80
C PHE A 103 18.18 -5.69 -13.02
N SER A 104 17.49 -5.03 -13.93
CA SER A 104 18.10 -4.39 -15.11
C SER A 104 17.38 -3.10 -15.49
N ILE A 105 18.12 -2.20 -16.14
CA ILE A 105 17.60 -0.97 -16.74
C ILE A 105 18.16 -0.89 -18.15
N GLU A 106 17.29 -0.97 -19.14
CA GLU A 106 17.66 -0.92 -20.56
C GLU A 106 16.63 -0.05 -21.31
N ASP A 107 17.10 1.00 -22.00
CA ASP A 107 16.26 1.87 -22.84
C ASP A 107 14.98 2.37 -22.14
N GLY A 108 15.11 2.80 -20.88
CA GLY A 108 13.98 3.29 -20.07
C GLY A 108 13.08 2.19 -19.50
N VAL A 109 13.41 0.91 -19.69
CA VAL A 109 12.66 -0.22 -19.14
C VAL A 109 13.40 -0.77 -17.92
N ILE A 110 12.75 -0.72 -16.76
CA ILE A 110 13.20 -1.36 -15.53
C ILE A 110 12.59 -2.75 -15.47
N LYS A 111 13.43 -3.79 -15.34
CA LYS A 111 12.97 -5.18 -15.18
C LYS A 111 13.49 -5.76 -13.87
N VAL A 112 12.58 -6.28 -13.06
CA VAL A 112 12.89 -6.88 -11.77
C VAL A 112 12.26 -8.26 -11.69
N THR A 113 12.96 -9.22 -11.07
CA THR A 113 12.35 -10.49 -10.65
C THR A 113 12.43 -10.58 -9.14
N ILE A 114 11.27 -10.63 -8.48
CA ILE A 114 11.14 -10.63 -7.02
C ILE A 114 10.46 -11.93 -6.58
N THR A 115 11.13 -12.68 -5.72
CA THR A 115 10.51 -13.79 -4.99
C THR A 115 9.96 -13.27 -3.67
N GLN A 116 8.67 -13.45 -3.42
CA GLN A 116 8.03 -13.06 -2.15
C GLN A 116 8.20 -14.17 -1.13
N GLU A 117 8.44 -13.79 0.12
CA GLU A 117 8.25 -14.70 1.26
C GLU A 117 6.75 -14.80 1.58
N GLU A 118 6.30 -16.02 1.91
CA GLU A 118 4.91 -16.22 2.35
C GLU A 118 4.66 -15.56 3.72
N HIS A 119 3.51 -14.90 3.88
CA HIS A 119 3.07 -14.32 5.14
C HIS A 119 1.73 -14.88 5.60
N ASP A 120 1.54 -14.97 6.92
CA ASP A 120 0.31 -15.49 7.52
C ASP A 120 -0.89 -14.53 7.41
N LEU A 121 -0.64 -13.25 7.13
CA LEU A 121 -1.65 -12.18 7.21
C LEU A 121 -2.24 -11.78 5.87
N LEU A 122 -1.48 -11.92 4.79
CA LEU A 122 -1.86 -11.48 3.44
C LEU A 122 -1.66 -12.64 2.49
N SER A 123 -2.54 -12.74 1.49
CA SER A 123 -2.33 -13.68 0.41
C SER A 123 -1.11 -13.25 -0.42
N LEU A 124 -0.52 -14.21 -1.14
CA LEU A 124 0.58 -13.91 -2.05
C LEU A 124 0.16 -12.93 -3.16
N GLU A 125 -1.10 -13.00 -3.61
CA GLU A 125 -1.68 -12.08 -4.59
C GLU A 125 -1.72 -10.64 -4.05
N ASP A 126 -2.22 -10.45 -2.82
CA ASP A 126 -2.25 -9.14 -2.16
C ASP A 126 -0.85 -8.56 -1.97
N LEU A 127 0.12 -9.40 -1.58
CA LEU A 127 1.52 -8.99 -1.41
C LEU A 127 2.13 -8.51 -2.73
N VAL A 128 1.89 -9.24 -3.81
CA VAL A 128 2.39 -8.89 -5.15
C VAL A 128 1.76 -7.58 -5.63
N VAL A 129 0.45 -7.40 -5.45
CA VAL A 129 -0.25 -6.18 -5.86
C VAL A 129 0.27 -4.96 -5.09
N ALA A 130 0.39 -5.07 -3.77
CA ALA A 130 0.94 -4.00 -2.93
C ALA A 130 2.41 -3.72 -3.25
N GLY A 131 3.21 -4.78 -3.46
CA GLY A 131 4.62 -4.67 -3.80
C GLY A 131 4.85 -3.98 -5.14
N TYR A 132 4.04 -4.27 -6.16
CA TYR A 132 4.13 -3.59 -7.45
C TYR A 132 3.76 -2.11 -7.33
N SER A 133 2.69 -1.79 -6.61
CA SER A 133 2.28 -0.40 -6.37
C SER A 133 3.40 0.37 -5.68
N ALA A 134 3.96 -0.16 -4.58
CA ALA A 134 5.05 0.46 -3.85
C ALA A 134 6.31 0.64 -4.71
N ALA A 135 6.65 -0.35 -5.53
CA ALA A 135 7.75 -0.26 -6.48
C ALA A 135 7.56 0.87 -7.49
N GLY A 136 6.36 0.97 -8.07
CA GLY A 136 5.99 2.02 -9.00
C GLY A 136 6.08 3.39 -8.35
N ASP A 137 5.47 3.57 -7.18
CA ASP A 137 5.42 4.83 -6.44
C ASP A 137 6.84 5.30 -6.08
N PHE A 138 7.70 4.41 -5.58
CA PHE A 138 9.12 4.68 -5.33
C PHE A 138 9.84 5.18 -6.59
N LEU A 139 9.62 4.51 -7.73
CA LEU A 139 10.28 4.86 -8.98
C LEU A 139 9.78 6.17 -9.59
N LEU A 140 8.58 6.65 -9.24
CA LEU A 140 8.07 7.93 -9.74
C LEU A 140 8.94 9.12 -9.30
N GLU A 141 9.74 8.99 -8.25
CA GLU A 141 10.68 10.02 -7.80
C GLU A 141 11.94 10.16 -8.69
N TYR A 142 12.17 9.20 -9.57
CA TYR A 142 13.33 9.11 -10.46
C TYR A 142 12.92 9.35 -11.91
N ASP A 143 13.73 10.11 -12.65
CA ASP A 143 13.56 10.31 -14.10
C ASP A 143 14.29 9.23 -14.91
N GLY A 144 14.01 9.14 -16.21
CA GLY A 144 14.77 8.27 -17.12
C GLY A 144 14.26 6.83 -17.28
N TRP A 145 13.04 6.56 -16.82
CA TRP A 145 12.33 5.31 -17.12
C TRP A 145 10.91 5.56 -17.61
N ASP A 146 10.44 4.65 -18.46
CA ASP A 146 9.15 4.67 -19.14
C ASP A 146 8.30 3.46 -18.77
N VAL A 147 8.91 2.29 -18.50
CA VAL A 147 8.19 1.05 -18.20
C VAL A 147 8.82 0.35 -17.01
N LEU A 148 7.98 -0.07 -16.06
CA LEU A 148 8.34 -1.03 -15.02
C LEU A 148 7.77 -2.40 -15.39
N THR A 149 8.59 -3.43 -15.28
CA THR A 149 8.18 -4.83 -15.39
C THR A 149 8.70 -5.56 -14.16
N ILE A 150 7.79 -6.19 -13.40
CA ILE A 150 8.17 -7.07 -12.29
C ILE A 150 7.61 -8.46 -12.53
N ASP A 151 8.49 -9.45 -12.59
CA ASP A 151 8.14 -10.86 -12.58
C ASP A 151 8.11 -11.38 -11.14
N TYR A 152 6.96 -11.91 -10.75
CA TYR A 152 6.70 -12.56 -9.49
C TYR A 152 6.52 -14.06 -9.77
N PRO A 153 7.56 -14.90 -9.65
CA PRO A 153 7.55 -16.25 -10.24
C PRO A 153 6.41 -17.16 -9.79
N ALA A 154 5.84 -16.91 -8.61
CA ALA A 154 4.75 -17.70 -8.04
C ALA A 154 3.34 -17.15 -8.39
N VAL A 155 3.24 -15.93 -8.93
CA VAL A 155 1.96 -15.27 -9.24
C VAL A 155 1.87 -14.91 -10.72
N GLY A 156 2.83 -14.16 -11.24
CA GLY A 156 2.83 -13.68 -12.62
C GLY A 156 3.69 -12.44 -12.82
N GLU A 157 3.66 -11.92 -14.05
CA GLU A 157 4.38 -10.70 -14.42
C GLU A 157 3.41 -9.53 -14.51
N VAL A 158 3.81 -8.38 -13.97
CA VAL A 158 3.12 -7.10 -14.17
C VAL A 158 4.04 -6.18 -14.95
N SER A 159 3.48 -5.53 -15.99
CA SER A 159 4.19 -4.48 -16.71
C SER A 159 3.27 -3.29 -16.96
N MET A 160 3.75 -2.11 -16.57
CA MET A 160 3.03 -0.84 -16.71
C MET A 160 3.99 0.26 -17.15
N ASN A 161 3.48 1.14 -17.99
CA ASN A 161 4.14 2.38 -18.35
C ASN A 161 4.02 3.37 -17.19
N ARG A 162 5.03 4.24 -17.03
CA ARG A 162 5.00 5.39 -16.12
C ARG A 162 3.78 6.28 -16.32
N SER A 163 3.28 6.36 -17.56
CA SER A 163 2.08 7.13 -17.91
C SER A 163 0.75 6.48 -17.48
N GLU A 164 0.76 5.22 -17.07
CA GLU A 164 -0.42 4.54 -16.49
C GLU A 164 -0.62 4.87 -15.00
N LYS A 165 0.26 5.70 -14.40
CA LYS A 165 0.04 6.26 -13.06
C LYS A 165 -1.23 7.11 -13.04
N GLU A 166 -1.89 7.13 -11.90
CA GLU A 166 -2.95 8.09 -11.57
C GLU A 166 -2.42 9.13 -10.60
N SER A 167 -3.20 10.18 -10.37
CA SER A 167 -2.86 11.28 -9.47
C SER A 167 -4.04 11.58 -8.55
N ASN A 168 -3.77 11.79 -7.26
CA ASN A 168 -4.74 12.25 -6.27
C ASN A 168 -4.15 13.45 -5.46
N GLU A 169 -4.82 13.86 -4.39
CA GLU A 169 -4.38 14.99 -3.55
C GLU A 169 -3.06 14.73 -2.78
N TYR A 170 -2.63 13.46 -2.67
CA TYR A 170 -1.42 13.04 -1.97
C TYR A 170 -0.24 12.76 -2.91
N GLY A 171 -0.48 12.65 -4.22
CA GLY A 171 0.56 12.44 -5.21
C GLY A 171 0.15 11.49 -6.33
N ASP A 172 1.17 11.05 -7.05
CA ASP A 172 1.03 10.08 -8.12
C ASP A 172 1.15 8.65 -7.57
N TYR A 173 0.38 7.73 -8.13
CA TYR A 173 0.39 6.32 -7.71
C TYR A 173 0.06 5.36 -8.85
N PHE A 174 0.43 4.08 -8.70
CA PHE A 174 -0.04 3.02 -9.60
C PHE A 174 -1.37 2.41 -9.13
N PRO A 175 -2.43 2.37 -9.97
CA PRO A 175 -3.74 1.93 -9.51
C PRO A 175 -3.80 0.42 -9.24
N ILE A 176 -4.22 0.05 -8.04
CA ILE A 176 -4.39 -1.34 -7.58
C ILE A 176 -5.23 -2.18 -8.56
N LEU A 177 -6.38 -1.64 -9.00
CA LEU A 177 -7.27 -2.35 -9.93
C LEU A 177 -6.60 -2.68 -11.27
N SER A 178 -5.74 -1.78 -11.78
CA SER A 178 -5.00 -2.00 -13.02
C SER A 178 -3.92 -3.08 -12.86
N ILE A 179 -3.31 -3.18 -11.67
CA ILE A 179 -2.32 -4.21 -11.34
C ILE A 179 -3.01 -5.57 -11.25
N GLU A 180 -4.14 -5.65 -10.53
CA GLU A 180 -4.95 -6.87 -10.39
C GLU A 180 -5.45 -7.38 -11.74
N GLU A 181 -5.94 -6.50 -12.62
CA GLU A 181 -6.38 -6.87 -13.97
C GLU A 181 -5.24 -7.49 -14.78
N LYS A 182 -4.03 -6.92 -14.70
CA LYS A 182 -2.85 -7.45 -15.41
C LYS A 182 -2.39 -8.81 -14.87
N LEU A 183 -2.61 -9.06 -13.59
CA LEU A 183 -2.36 -10.36 -12.95
C LEU A 183 -3.50 -11.37 -13.14
N GLY A 184 -4.67 -10.92 -13.59
CA GLY A 184 -5.87 -11.75 -13.69
C GLY A 184 -6.48 -12.13 -12.33
N ILE A 185 -6.25 -11.32 -11.30
CA ILE A 185 -6.80 -11.50 -9.94
C ILE A 185 -8.25 -10.99 -9.92
N THR A 186 -9.15 -11.81 -9.38
CA THR A 186 -10.56 -11.46 -9.19
C THR A 186 -11.06 -12.02 -7.86
N TYR A 187 -11.72 -11.20 -7.04
CA TYR A 187 -12.29 -11.60 -5.74
C TYR A 187 -13.76 -12.01 -5.81
#